data_AF-A0A1V4J992-F1
#
_entry.id   AF-A0A1V4J992-F1
#
_cell.length_a   1.000
_cell.length_b   1.000
_cell.length_c   1.000
_cell.angle_alpha   90.00
_cell.angle_beta   90.00
_cell.angle_gamma   90.00
#
_symmetry.space_group_name_H-M   'P 1'
#
loop_
_entity.id
_entity.type
_entity.pdbx_description
1 polymer ?
#
loop_
_entity_poly.entity_id
_entity_poly.type
_entity_poly.pdbx_seq_one_letter_code
_entity_poly.pdbx_strand_id
1 'polypeptide(L)'
;MLRRLADKKRKMVSIVDPHIKVDPDYRVHNELRARGFYVKTKDGSDYEGWCWPGSTAYPDFTNPEMREWWASMFAYDQYEVRRPPPGSL
;
A
#
# COMPACT_ATOMS: atom_id res chain seq x y z
N MET A 1 12.93 3.30 -15.85
CA MET A 1 11.67 3.88 -16.36
C MET A 1 11.48 5.34 -15.93
N LEU A 2 11.29 5.65 -14.64
CA LEU A 2 11.02 7.03 -14.15
C LEU A 2 12.03 8.08 -14.62
N ARG A 3 13.34 7.76 -14.57
CA ARG A 3 14.41 8.65 -15.09
C ARG A 3 14.18 9.04 -16.56
N ARG A 4 13.90 8.07 -17.43
CA ARG A 4 13.67 8.30 -18.87
C ARG A 4 12.48 9.23 -19.14
N LEU A 5 11.43 9.16 -18.31
CA LEU A 5 10.30 10.08 -18.40
C LEU A 5 10.69 11.49 -17.96
N ALA A 6 11.46 11.61 -16.86
CA ALA A 6 11.95 12.88 -16.36
C ALA A 6 12.86 13.59 -17.36
N ASP A 7 13.76 12.87 -18.04
CA ASP A 7 14.64 13.39 -19.10
C ASP A 7 13.83 14.01 -20.27
N LYS A 8 12.58 13.56 -20.46
CA LYS A 8 11.64 14.06 -21.46
C LYS A 8 10.63 15.06 -20.90
N LYS A 9 10.83 15.56 -19.68
CA LYS A 9 9.89 16.43 -18.95
C LYS A 9 8.47 15.83 -18.83
N ARG A 10 8.36 14.49 -18.84
CA ARG A 10 7.11 13.75 -18.62
C ARG A 10 7.02 13.25 -17.19
N LYS A 11 5.80 13.01 -16.71
CA LYS A 11 5.51 12.52 -15.36
C LYS A 11 4.81 11.17 -15.44
N MET A 12 4.94 10.40 -14.37
CA MET A 12 4.21 9.14 -14.17
C MET A 12 3.25 9.31 -12.98
N VAL A 13 2.09 8.70 -13.11
CA VAL A 13 1.12 8.52 -12.02
C VAL A 13 0.89 7.02 -11.89
N SER A 14 1.05 6.48 -10.68
CA SER A 14 0.76 5.08 -10.35
C SER A 14 -0.55 4.98 -9.59
N ILE A 15 -1.41 4.04 -9.97
CA ILE A 15 -2.62 3.73 -9.20
C ILE A 15 -2.24 3.10 -7.85
N VAL A 16 -2.90 3.52 -6.78
CA VAL A 16 -2.78 2.94 -5.43
C VAL A 16 -4.17 2.95 -4.81
N ASP A 17 -4.79 1.77 -4.73
CA ASP A 17 -6.16 1.62 -4.28
C ASP A 17 -6.25 1.29 -2.78
N PRO A 18 -7.38 1.62 -2.11
CA PRO A 18 -7.56 1.44 -0.66
C PRO A 18 -8.01 0.02 -0.29
N HIS A 19 -7.55 -1.00 -1.01
CA HIS A 19 -7.95 -2.39 -0.77
C HIS A 19 -6.68 -3.26 -0.75
N ILE A 20 -6.36 -3.77 0.44
CA ILE A 20 -5.07 -4.40 0.75
C ILE A 20 -5.23 -5.91 0.77
N LYS A 21 -4.52 -6.59 -0.13
CA LYS A 21 -4.49 -8.06 -0.21
C LYS A 21 -4.25 -8.67 1.18
N VAL A 22 -5.09 -9.62 1.57
CA VAL A 22 -4.88 -10.44 2.77
C VAL A 22 -3.82 -11.48 2.43
N ASP A 23 -2.60 -11.24 2.88
CA ASP A 23 -1.41 -12.04 2.59
C ASP A 23 -0.40 -11.90 3.74
N PRO A 24 -0.06 -12.98 4.47
CA PRO A 24 0.86 -12.93 5.60
C PRO A 24 2.30 -12.60 5.21
N ASP A 25 2.67 -12.72 3.94
CA ASP A 25 3.99 -12.34 3.44
C ASP A 25 4.03 -10.86 2.99
N TYR A 26 2.89 -10.18 2.96
CA TYR A 26 2.80 -8.79 2.55
C TYR A 26 2.96 -7.83 3.73
N ARG A 27 4.10 -7.12 3.77
CA ARG A 27 4.44 -6.15 4.82
C ARG A 27 3.31 -5.18 5.17
N VAL A 28 2.68 -4.57 4.15
CA VAL A 28 1.60 -3.58 4.35
C VAL A 28 0.39 -4.21 5.03
N HIS A 29 0.02 -5.43 4.65
CA HIS A 29 -1.07 -6.15 5.32
C HIS A 29 -0.76 -6.39 6.80
N ASN A 30 0.43 -6.91 7.09
CA ASN A 30 0.85 -7.22 8.45
C ASN A 30 0.87 -5.99 9.36
N GLU A 31 1.40 -4.86 8.87
CA GLU A 31 1.44 -3.62 9.66
C GLU A 31 0.04 -3.06 9.95
N LEU A 32 -0.84 -3.05 8.95
CA LEU A 32 -2.22 -2.59 9.13
C LEU A 32 -2.99 -3.48 10.10
N ARG A 33 -2.82 -4.80 10.00
CA ARG A 33 -3.43 -5.78 10.89
C ARG A 33 -2.94 -5.62 12.33
N ALA A 34 -1.62 -5.51 12.51
CA ALA A 34 -1.01 -5.35 13.84
C ALA A 34 -1.44 -4.04 14.54
N ARG A 35 -1.66 -2.97 13.77
CA ARG A 35 -2.13 -1.68 14.29
C ARG A 35 -3.65 -1.59 14.45
N GLY A 36 -4.40 -2.60 13.99
CA GLY A 36 -5.86 -2.59 14.03
C GLY A 36 -6.48 -1.53 13.12
N PHE A 37 -5.82 -1.18 12.01
CA PHE A 37 -6.25 -0.10 11.10
C PHE A 37 -7.26 -0.52 10.05
N TYR A 38 -7.68 -1.78 10.01
CA TYR A 38 -8.76 -2.22 9.12
C TYR A 38 -10.14 -1.87 9.65
N VAL A 39 -11.06 -1.58 8.73
CA VAL A 39 -12.50 -1.53 9.00
C VAL A 39 -12.90 -2.84 9.65
N LYS A 40 -13.76 -2.76 10.68
CA LYS A 40 -14.21 -3.93 11.45
C LYS A 40 -15.63 -4.34 11.09
N THR A 41 -15.90 -5.63 11.20
CA THR A 41 -17.25 -6.19 11.24
C THR A 41 -17.91 -5.94 12.60
N LYS A 42 -19.21 -6.23 12.70
CA LYS A 42 -20.00 -6.06 13.94
C LYS A 42 -19.49 -6.83 15.16
N ASP A 43 -18.75 -7.92 14.94
CA ASP A 43 -18.14 -8.77 15.96
C ASP A 43 -16.70 -8.35 16.31
N GLY A 44 -16.20 -7.29 15.68
CA GLY A 44 -14.87 -6.73 15.94
C GLY A 44 -13.73 -7.37 15.14
N SER A 45 -14.01 -8.35 14.27
CA SER A 45 -12.99 -8.89 13.36
C SER A 45 -12.68 -7.93 12.20
N ASP A 46 -11.53 -8.09 11.54
CA ASP A 46 -11.21 -7.34 10.32
C ASP A 46 -12.23 -7.67 9.22
N TYR A 47 -12.78 -6.64 8.57
CA TYR A 47 -13.63 -6.84 7.41
C TYR A 47 -12.79 -7.32 6.22
N GLU A 48 -13.04 -8.56 5.80
CA GLU A 48 -12.48 -9.16 4.59
C GLU A 48 -13.57 -9.24 3.50
N GLY A 49 -13.23 -8.74 2.32
CA GLY A 49 -14.06 -8.81 1.12
C GLY A 49 -13.26 -9.31 -0.08
N TRP A 50 -13.88 -9.22 -1.26
CA TRP A 50 -13.24 -9.60 -2.53
C TRP A 50 -13.03 -8.39 -3.43
N CYS A 51 -11.80 -8.20 -3.91
CA CYS A 51 -11.47 -7.14 -4.87
C CYS A 51 -10.39 -7.63 -5.86
N TRP A 52 -9.70 -6.72 -6.55
CA TRP A 52 -8.69 -7.04 -7.56
C TRP A 52 -7.63 -8.05 -7.10
N PRO A 53 -7.10 -8.02 -5.86
CA PRO A 53 -6.08 -8.98 -5.44
C PRO A 53 -6.63 -10.27 -4.80
N GLY A 54 -7.96 -10.51 -4.87
CA GLY A 54 -8.65 -11.61 -4.22
C GLY A 54 -9.17 -11.23 -2.83
N SER A 55 -8.93 -12.09 -1.82
CA SER A 55 -9.24 -11.74 -0.42
C SER A 55 -8.49 -10.47 -0.02
N THR A 56 -9.23 -9.51 0.52
CA THR A 56 -8.79 -8.14 0.71
C THR A 56 -9.41 -7.53 1.96
N ALA A 57 -8.60 -6.81 2.73
CA ALA A 57 -9.06 -6.00 3.86
C ALA A 57 -8.97 -4.50 3.52
N TYR A 58 -9.82 -3.69 4.14
CA TYR A 58 -10.01 -2.28 3.80
C TYR A 58 -9.54 -1.40 4.95
N PRO A 59 -8.47 -0.61 4.77
CA PRO A 59 -8.03 0.33 5.80
C PRO A 59 -9.12 1.36 6.12
N ASP A 60 -9.29 1.68 7.39
CA ASP A 60 -10.24 2.69 7.84
C ASP A 60 -9.63 4.09 7.70
N PHE A 61 -9.84 4.71 6.54
CA PHE A 61 -9.39 6.08 6.27
C PHE A 61 -10.12 7.16 7.09
N THR A 62 -11.18 6.83 7.83
CA THR A 62 -11.82 7.78 8.75
C THR A 62 -10.97 7.97 10.02
N ASN A 63 -10.17 6.97 10.39
CA ASN A 63 -9.19 7.05 11.47
C ASN A 63 -8.02 7.98 11.10
N PRO A 64 -7.74 9.05 11.89
CA PRO A 64 -6.61 9.95 11.63
C PRO A 64 -5.25 9.26 11.67
N GLU A 65 -5.02 8.31 12.58
CA GLU A 65 -3.74 7.60 12.70
C GLU A 65 -3.48 6.70 11.48
N MET A 66 -4.53 6.10 10.92
CA MET A 66 -4.44 5.34 9.67
C MET A 66 -4.02 6.27 8.53
N ARG A 67 -4.59 7.48 8.44
CA ARG A 67 -4.22 8.47 7.39
C ARG A 67 -2.77 8.93 7.52
N GLU A 68 -2.31 9.17 8.75
CA GLU A 68 -0.91 9.54 9.02
C GLU A 68 0.05 8.42 8.60
N TRP A 69 -0.27 7.18 8.98
CA TRP A 69 0.51 6.02 8.55
C TRP A 69 0.50 5.87 7.02
N TRP A 70 -0.65 6.01 6.38
CA TRP A 70 -0.78 5.93 4.92
C TRP A 70 0.07 6.98 4.22
N ALA A 71 0.06 8.22 4.70
CA ALA A 71 0.90 9.29 4.16
C ALA A 71 2.39 8.95 4.26
N SER A 72 2.83 8.36 5.39
CA SER A 72 4.22 7.95 5.58
C SER A 72 4.69 6.89 4.59
N MET A 73 3.77 6.06 4.08
CA MET A 73 4.07 5.01 3.11
C MET A 73 4.46 5.53 1.72
N PHE A 74 4.21 6.82 1.42
CA PHE A 74 4.62 7.46 0.17
C PHE A 74 6.01 8.12 0.24
N ALA A 75 6.69 8.06 1.38
CA ALA A 75 8.09 8.47 1.45
C ALA A 75 8.93 7.62 0.46
N TYR A 76 9.89 8.24 -0.22
CA TYR A 76 10.61 7.60 -1.34
C TYR A 76 11.43 6.37 -0.94
N ASP A 77 11.81 6.26 0.33
CA ASP A 77 12.50 5.13 0.96
C ASP A 77 11.53 4.03 1.42
N GLN A 78 10.25 4.35 1.63
CA GLN A 78 9.21 3.40 2.01
C GLN A 78 8.49 2.81 0.79
N TYR A 79 8.29 3.62 -0.24
CA TYR A 79 7.73 3.19 -1.52
C TYR A 79 8.84 2.85 -2.51
N GLU A 80 9.55 1.75 -2.23
CA GLU A 80 10.64 1.30 -3.08
C GLU A 80 10.13 0.94 -4.48
N VAL A 81 10.45 1.81 -5.44
CA VAL A 81 10.51 1.43 -6.85
C VAL A 81 11.77 0.56 -6.97
N ARG A 82 11.63 -0.78 -6.96
CA ARG A 82 12.77 -1.72 -7.09
C ARG A 82 13.82 -1.15 -8.02
N ARG A 83 14.92 -0.65 -7.44
CA ARG A 83 16.09 -0.22 -8.21
C ARG A 83 16.75 -1.53 -8.67
N PRO A 84 17.02 -1.73 -9.97
CA PRO A 84 17.81 -2.88 -10.36
C PRO A 84 19.12 -2.87 -9.58
N PRO A 85 19.65 -4.02 -9.15
CA PRO A 85 20.95 -4.07 -8.51
C PRO A 85 22.00 -3.42 -9.44
N PRO A 86 23.02 -2.73 -8.89
CA PRO A 86 24.10 -2.20 -9.70
C PRO A 86 24.74 -3.36 -10.48
N GLY A 87 24.69 -3.31 -11.82
CA GLY A 87 25.33 -4.31 -12.70
C GLY A 87 24.40 -5.13 -13.60
N SER A 88 23.08 -5.00 -13.50
CA SER A 88 22.19 -5.56 -14.53
C SER A 88 22.11 -4.60 -15.72
N LEU A 89 22.97 -4.83 -16.71
CA LEU A 89 22.85 -4.30 -18.08
C LEU A 89 21.63 -4.89 -18.78
#